data_AF-A0A1V8T5P9-F1
#
_entry.id   AF-A0A1V8T5P9-F1
#
_cell.length_a   1.000
_cell.length_b   1.000
_cell.length_c   1.000
_cell.angle_alpha   90.00
_cell.angle_beta   90.00
_cell.angle_gamma   90.00
#
_symmetry.space_group_name_H-M   'P 1'
#
loop_
_entity.id
_entity.type
_entity.pdbx_description
1 polymer ?
#
loop_
_entity_poly.entity_id
_entity_poly.type
_entity_poly.pdbx_seq_one_letter_code
_entity_poly.pdbx_strand_id
1 'polypeptide(L)'
;MTETSAQRAFKFIVVNGPNTAEDPGVRTAIRKQAARDVVAARKKVGNRNRVNVGQYPEFDALGVLQGLGKGRNLGSIESAGLDTGPSTEATQAIVWKRLGQFDRVSQPSVRTQPLRVLPSPLAVNPTSGYEALQAKYSFDISDLSNLTTFSISRSTIAAITRDSDLLYTLPGKQNASYLSLVPARQGHKPYLDAVVECVIAKARSAFSPPNAGFAMRVMKLHTRALRAIQQAVGDEKASRDADLLCAVQMLSLYEIFLSGNPSGFIHHVNGSANLMRHRSPSSFTTPYEQMLFLAHIGLAHFEAFYKGEECYLTQPEWISLYESLAEETSDLTDRSPEVIRMRIALLHSTGMIAATSRALSSEGQGDPDMLLALELKTRELHQDVLDCIEEYKDRLLRTTLSGLPEKQSATGREALGVGNVKGFNFEGDDAVLETLQQMGAIKSVEPDTRMYSSVPMGDISARALVSQSNAPWGLGRISRKTRGSTTYTYDPSAGAGTYIYVIDTGVNSGHTDFTGRVTLGASFISGSNGEDDQGHGTHCAGSAAGSRYGAKKANIIAVKVLDSSGSGSNSGVLRGIDWAVQDA
;
A
#
# COMPACT_ATOMS: atom_id res chain seq x y z
N MET A 1 -52.43 -44.49 28.96
CA MET A 1 -53.00 -43.87 27.75
C MET A 1 -53.78 -42.66 28.25
N THR A 2 -53.45 -41.39 28.00
CA THR A 2 -52.64 -40.71 26.97
C THR A 2 -52.21 -39.36 27.55
N GLU A 3 -50.92 -39.02 27.49
CA GLU A 3 -50.40 -37.68 27.83
C GLU A 3 -50.01 -36.90 26.57
N THR A 4 -50.31 -35.62 26.63
CA THR A 4 -50.34 -34.58 25.60
C THR A 4 -48.97 -34.02 25.23
N SER A 5 -48.70 -33.86 23.92
CA SER A 5 -47.52 -33.17 23.40
C SER A 5 -47.67 -31.65 23.49
N ALA A 6 -46.82 -30.97 24.26
CA ALA A 6 -46.69 -29.52 24.24
C ALA A 6 -45.94 -29.06 22.98
N GLN A 7 -46.63 -28.37 22.07
CA GLN A 7 -46.04 -27.67 20.93
C GLN A 7 -45.07 -26.57 21.41
N ARG A 8 -43.79 -26.64 20.99
CA ARG A 8 -42.86 -25.51 21.09
C ARG A 8 -43.27 -24.45 20.06
N ALA A 9 -44.05 -23.45 20.50
CA ALA A 9 -44.38 -22.29 19.69
C ALA A 9 -43.12 -21.45 19.42
N PHE A 10 -42.74 -21.29 18.15
CA PHE A 10 -41.77 -20.29 17.71
C PHE A 10 -42.44 -18.91 17.75
N LYS A 11 -41.83 -17.95 18.46
CA LYS A 11 -42.31 -16.57 18.56
C LYS A 11 -41.45 -15.68 17.67
N PHE A 12 -42.02 -15.18 16.57
CA PHE A 12 -41.37 -14.17 15.74
C PHE A 12 -41.42 -12.82 16.45
N ILE A 13 -40.29 -12.13 16.53
CA ILE A 13 -40.19 -10.77 17.05
C ILE A 13 -39.91 -9.87 15.86
N VAL A 14 -40.96 -9.23 15.34
CA VAL A 14 -40.85 -8.23 14.28
C VAL A 14 -40.66 -6.88 14.96
N VAL A 15 -39.50 -6.25 14.74
CA VAL A 15 -39.22 -4.90 15.23
C VAL A 15 -39.26 -3.97 14.02
N ASN A 16 -40.33 -3.19 13.90
CA ASN A 16 -40.45 -2.15 12.89
C ASN A 16 -39.97 -0.82 13.50
N GLY A 17 -38.75 -0.39 13.18
CA GLY A 17 -38.20 0.91 13.56
C GLY A 17 -36.79 0.87 14.18
N PRO A 18 -36.12 2.03 14.33
CA PRO A 18 -34.72 2.13 14.78
C PRO A 18 -34.48 1.86 16.28
N ASN A 19 -35.54 1.61 17.06
CA ASN A 19 -35.44 1.41 18.51
C ASN A 19 -35.45 -0.07 18.90
N THR A 20 -34.63 -0.45 19.88
CA THR A 20 -34.67 -1.79 20.47
C THR A 20 -36.01 -2.05 21.15
N ALA A 21 -36.56 -3.26 21.02
CA ALA A 21 -37.83 -3.67 21.66
C ALA A 21 -37.92 -3.23 23.12
N GLU A 22 -39.06 -2.63 23.51
CA GLU A 22 -39.24 -2.02 24.85
C GLU A 22 -39.29 -3.06 25.98
N ASP A 23 -39.73 -4.29 25.68
CA ASP A 23 -39.83 -5.38 26.65
C ASP A 23 -38.42 -5.84 27.12
N PRO A 24 -38.09 -5.73 28.42
CA PRO A 24 -36.82 -6.19 29.00
C PRO A 24 -36.55 -7.68 28.75
N GLY A 25 -37.58 -8.52 28.67
CA GLY A 25 -37.46 -9.95 28.38
C GLY A 25 -36.96 -10.20 26.96
N VAL A 26 -37.51 -9.46 25.99
CA VAL A 26 -37.09 -9.53 24.58
C VAL A 26 -35.67 -9.01 24.39
N ARG A 27 -35.29 -7.90 25.03
CA ARG A 27 -33.92 -7.37 24.97
C ARG A 27 -32.89 -8.37 25.49
N THR A 28 -33.26 -9.11 26.56
CA THR A 28 -32.41 -10.14 27.14
C THR A 28 -32.24 -11.33 26.19
N ALA A 29 -33.31 -11.75 25.51
CA ALA A 29 -33.26 -12.82 24.52
C ALA A 29 -32.40 -12.43 23.30
N ILE A 30 -32.56 -11.22 22.77
CA ILE A 30 -31.77 -10.68 21.65
C ILE A 30 -30.27 -10.64 22.01
N ARG A 31 -29.92 -10.09 23.19
CA ARG A 31 -28.53 -10.04 23.66
C ARG A 31 -27.92 -11.43 23.82
N LYS A 32 -28.69 -12.39 24.35
CA LYS A 32 -28.23 -13.76 24.56
C LYS A 32 -27.99 -14.49 23.24
N GLN A 33 -28.79 -14.20 22.21
CA GLN A 33 -28.60 -14.77 20.87
C GLN A 33 -27.41 -14.13 20.15
N ALA A 34 -27.29 -12.81 20.15
CA ALA A 34 -26.14 -12.10 19.58
C ALA A 34 -24.81 -12.53 20.22
N ALA A 35 -24.78 -12.73 21.54
CA ALA A 35 -23.60 -13.25 22.24
C ALA A 35 -23.23 -14.67 21.80
N ARG A 36 -24.22 -15.53 21.51
CA ARG A 36 -23.98 -16.89 20.99
C ARG A 36 -23.43 -16.87 19.58
N ASP A 37 -23.94 -15.98 18.73
CA ASP A 37 -23.50 -15.86 17.34
C ASP A 37 -22.08 -15.30 17.25
N VAL A 38 -21.72 -14.35 18.13
CA VAL A 38 -20.33 -13.86 18.28
C VAL A 38 -19.40 -14.97 18.78
N VAL A 39 -19.83 -15.80 19.74
CA VAL A 39 -19.03 -16.94 20.23
C VAL A 39 -18.87 -18.02 19.14
N ALA A 40 -19.90 -18.27 18.33
CA ALA A 40 -19.85 -19.19 17.21
C ALA A 40 -18.91 -18.68 16.09
N ALA A 41 -18.96 -17.38 15.79
CA ALA A 41 -18.04 -16.72 14.86
C ALA A 41 -16.58 -16.79 15.35
N ARG A 42 -16.34 -16.53 16.64
CA ARG A 42 -15.01 -16.65 17.27
C ARG A 42 -14.47 -18.08 17.24
N LYS A 43 -15.34 -19.09 17.37
CA LYS A 43 -14.95 -20.50 17.22
C LYS A 43 -14.55 -20.87 15.78
N LYS A 44 -15.22 -20.28 14.76
CA LYS A 44 -14.88 -20.50 13.34
C LYS A 44 -13.53 -19.92 12.93
N VAL A 45 -13.07 -18.85 13.57
CA VAL A 45 -11.84 -18.12 13.22
C VAL A 45 -10.61 -18.60 14.01
N GLY A 46 -10.75 -19.61 14.88
CA GLY A 46 -9.61 -20.30 15.52
C GLY A 46 -8.77 -19.46 16.49
N ASN A 47 -9.26 -18.30 16.96
CA ASN A 47 -8.44 -17.34 17.68
C ASN A 47 -8.80 -17.32 19.18
N ARG A 48 -8.15 -18.18 19.98
CA ARG A 48 -8.45 -18.33 21.42
C ARG A 48 -7.64 -17.44 22.36
N ASN A 49 -6.56 -16.78 21.92
CA ASN A 49 -5.66 -16.05 22.82
C ASN A 49 -5.10 -14.75 22.21
N ARG A 50 -5.88 -13.67 22.16
CA ARG A 50 -5.29 -12.32 22.13
C ARG A 50 -6.02 -11.35 23.06
N VAL A 51 -5.21 -10.72 23.89
CA VAL A 51 -5.49 -9.62 24.81
C VAL A 51 -5.93 -8.38 24.01
N ASN A 52 -6.82 -7.57 24.60
CA ASN A 52 -7.34 -6.32 24.04
C ASN A 52 -6.23 -5.41 23.50
N VAL A 53 -6.29 -5.06 22.21
CA VAL A 53 -5.32 -4.20 21.51
C VAL A 53 -5.75 -2.72 21.57
N GLY A 54 -6.18 -2.26 22.74
CA GLY A 54 -6.71 -0.90 22.95
C GLY A 54 -5.97 -0.07 24.01
N GLN A 55 -4.81 -0.54 24.50
CA GLN A 55 -3.94 0.25 25.37
C GLN A 55 -2.54 0.29 24.76
N TYR A 56 -2.02 1.49 24.53
CA TYR A 56 -0.60 1.72 24.22
C TYR A 56 0.26 1.17 25.37
N PRO A 57 1.43 0.56 25.10
CA PRO A 57 2.39 0.28 26.14
C PRO A 57 2.98 1.61 26.65
N GLU A 58 2.89 1.87 27.95
CA GLU A 58 3.75 2.86 28.61
C GLU A 58 5.21 2.41 28.44
N PHE A 59 6.04 3.29 27.87
CA PHE A 59 7.48 3.11 27.84
C PHE A 59 8.05 3.39 29.23
N ASP A 60 8.33 2.34 30.01
CA ASP A 60 9.17 2.44 31.21
C ASP A 60 10.65 2.36 30.79
N ALA A 61 11.30 3.53 30.74
CA ALA A 61 12.68 3.69 30.30
C ALA A 61 13.74 3.11 31.28
N LEU A 62 13.35 2.42 32.36
CA LEU A 62 14.28 1.87 33.37
C LEU A 62 14.35 0.33 33.43
N GLY A 63 13.51 -0.40 32.69
CA GLY A 63 13.47 -1.87 32.74
C GLY A 63 14.48 -2.61 31.85
N VAL A 64 14.99 -1.98 30.79
CA VAL A 64 15.87 -2.64 29.79
C VAL A 64 17.32 -2.80 30.30
N LEU A 65 17.72 -2.07 31.33
CA LEU A 65 19.07 -2.14 31.90
C LEU A 65 19.27 -3.17 33.03
N GLN A 66 18.23 -3.94 33.40
CA GLN A 66 18.35 -4.97 34.45
C GLN A 66 18.18 -6.42 33.96
N GLY A 67 18.04 -6.64 32.65
CA GLY A 67 17.93 -7.99 32.06
C GLY A 67 19.26 -8.69 31.75
N LEU A 68 20.38 -7.97 31.82
CA LEU A 68 21.72 -8.53 31.60
C LEU A 68 22.28 -9.11 32.90
N GLY A 69 21.78 -10.27 33.31
CA GLY A 69 22.32 -10.95 34.47
C GLY A 69 21.60 -12.24 34.82
N LYS A 70 22.03 -13.36 34.21
CA LYS A 70 22.33 -14.63 34.89
C LYS A 70 22.57 -15.76 33.87
N GLY A 71 23.86 -16.03 33.65
CA GLY A 71 24.43 -17.37 33.55
C GLY A 71 24.02 -18.27 32.38
N ARG A 72 24.97 -18.49 31.46
CA ARG A 72 25.52 -19.83 31.18
C ARG A 72 26.80 -19.76 30.32
N ASN A 73 27.91 -20.08 30.98
CA ASN A 73 29.22 -20.57 30.52
C ASN A 73 29.68 -20.23 29.09
N LEU A 74 30.59 -19.25 29.01
CA LEU A 74 31.63 -19.13 27.99
C LEU A 74 32.75 -20.14 28.29
N GLY A 75 32.87 -21.15 27.44
CA GLY A 75 34.07 -21.98 27.36
C GLY A 75 35.15 -21.23 26.58
N SER A 76 36.33 -21.18 27.18
CA SER A 76 37.58 -20.61 26.68
C SER A 76 37.94 -21.02 25.27
N ILE A 77 38.22 -20.06 24.39
CA ILE A 77 39.16 -20.23 23.28
C ILE A 77 40.14 -19.05 23.33
N GLU A 78 41.41 -19.40 23.48
CA GLU A 78 42.57 -18.53 23.61
C GLU A 78 42.87 -17.73 22.34
N SER A 79 43.57 -16.64 22.55
CA SER A 79 44.14 -15.71 21.58
C SER A 79 45.07 -16.39 20.56
N ALA A 80 44.77 -16.22 19.28
CA ALA A 80 45.74 -16.25 18.19
C ALA A 80 45.51 -15.03 17.31
N GLY A 81 46.56 -14.24 17.09
CA GLY A 81 46.50 -12.97 16.39
C GLY A 81 46.46 -13.10 14.86
N LEU A 82 46.58 -11.91 14.27
CA LEU A 82 46.80 -11.54 12.86
C LEU A 82 45.59 -11.01 12.09
N ASP A 83 45.89 -9.89 11.44
CA ASP A 83 45.51 -9.51 10.09
C ASP A 83 44.11 -8.97 9.78
N THR A 84 44.18 -7.98 8.90
CA THR A 84 43.12 -7.22 8.27
C THR A 84 42.18 -8.10 7.42
N GLY A 85 40.87 -8.07 7.74
CA GLY A 85 39.74 -8.68 6.98
C GLY A 85 39.33 -10.08 7.48
N PRO A 86 38.08 -10.58 7.32
CA PRO A 86 36.92 -10.11 6.53
C PRO A 86 35.60 -10.00 7.35
N SER A 87 34.95 -8.83 7.40
CA SER A 87 33.63 -8.66 8.06
C SER A 87 32.42 -8.77 7.12
N THR A 88 32.65 -8.91 5.81
CA THR A 88 31.62 -8.96 4.76
C THR A 88 31.02 -10.35 4.55
N GLU A 89 31.80 -11.43 4.62
CA GLU A 89 31.30 -12.79 4.35
C GLU A 89 30.39 -13.34 5.46
N ALA A 90 30.69 -13.05 6.73
CA ALA A 90 29.91 -13.55 7.87
C ALA A 90 28.52 -12.90 7.95
N THR A 91 28.43 -11.60 7.66
CA THR A 91 27.18 -10.83 7.63
C THR A 91 26.31 -11.27 6.44
N GLN A 92 26.94 -11.51 5.28
CA GLN A 92 26.29 -12.14 4.13
C GLN A 92 25.72 -13.52 4.50
N ALA A 93 26.52 -14.41 5.10
CA ALA A 93 26.10 -15.77 5.46
C ALA A 93 24.88 -15.85 6.39
N ILE A 94 24.71 -14.89 7.31
CA ILE A 94 23.58 -14.85 8.26
C ILE A 94 22.26 -14.46 7.55
N VAL A 95 22.30 -13.48 6.63
CA VAL A 95 21.14 -13.11 5.80
C VAL A 95 20.78 -14.28 4.87
N TRP A 96 21.77 -14.96 4.28
CA TRP A 96 21.58 -16.12 3.40
C TRP A 96 20.93 -17.32 4.12
N LYS A 97 21.32 -17.59 5.36
CA LYS A 97 20.78 -18.73 6.13
C LYS A 97 19.31 -18.54 6.50
N ARG A 98 18.83 -17.29 6.63
CA ARG A 98 17.41 -16.98 6.91
C ARG A 98 16.54 -16.99 5.65
N LEU A 99 17.05 -16.54 4.50
CA LEU A 99 16.31 -16.60 3.23
C LEU A 99 16.18 -18.05 2.70
N GLY A 100 17.23 -18.87 2.83
CA GLY A 100 17.19 -20.30 2.47
C GLY A 100 16.31 -21.18 3.39
N GLN A 101 15.80 -20.65 4.51
CA GLN A 101 14.86 -21.37 5.37
C GLN A 101 13.41 -21.31 4.86
N PHE A 102 13.06 -20.39 3.97
CA PHE A 102 11.75 -20.36 3.31
C PHE A 102 11.57 -21.50 2.29
N ASP A 103 12.66 -22.14 1.85
CA ASP A 103 12.62 -23.31 0.94
C ASP A 103 12.25 -24.63 1.62
N ARG A 104 12.17 -24.68 2.96
CA ARG A 104 11.88 -25.91 3.74
C ARG A 104 10.41 -26.10 4.08
N VAL A 105 9.49 -25.67 3.21
CA VAL A 105 8.11 -26.19 3.25
C VAL A 105 8.07 -27.44 2.37
N SER A 106 7.84 -28.59 3.00
CA SER A 106 7.77 -29.92 2.39
C SER A 106 7.00 -29.91 1.06
N GLN A 107 7.68 -30.22 -0.04
CA GLN A 107 7.08 -30.35 -1.37
C GLN A 107 6.15 -31.58 -1.38
N PRO A 108 4.84 -31.44 -1.68
CA PRO A 108 4.03 -32.59 -2.04
C PRO A 108 4.40 -33.01 -3.48
N SER A 109 4.53 -34.32 -3.70
CA SER A 109 4.61 -34.89 -5.05
C SER A 109 3.27 -34.68 -5.76
N VAL A 110 3.20 -33.76 -6.72
CA VAL A 110 1.98 -33.48 -7.47
C VAL A 110 2.15 -33.82 -8.94
N ARG A 111 1.17 -34.57 -9.44
CA ARG A 111 0.99 -35.01 -10.83
C ARG A 111 0.71 -33.77 -11.71
N THR A 112 1.56 -33.53 -12.70
CA THR A 112 1.34 -32.48 -13.71
C THR A 112 0.15 -32.84 -14.61
N GLN A 113 -0.86 -31.96 -14.69
CA GLN A 113 -1.85 -32.05 -15.76
C GLN A 113 -1.30 -31.35 -17.01
N PRO A 114 -1.49 -31.91 -18.22
CA PRO A 114 -1.07 -31.25 -19.46
C PRO A 114 -1.98 -30.05 -19.76
N LEU A 115 -1.37 -28.90 -20.04
CA LEU A 115 -2.04 -27.66 -20.41
C LEU A 115 -2.66 -27.74 -21.82
N ARG A 116 -3.74 -26.97 -22.02
CA ARG A 116 -4.37 -26.76 -23.34
C ARG A 116 -3.37 -26.11 -24.30
N VAL A 117 -3.07 -26.82 -25.38
CA VAL A 117 -2.29 -26.33 -26.52
C VAL A 117 -3.09 -25.23 -27.22
N LEU A 118 -2.52 -24.02 -27.34
CA LEU A 118 -3.07 -22.99 -28.24
C LEU A 118 -3.11 -23.55 -29.67
N PRO A 119 -4.19 -23.34 -30.44
CA PRO A 119 -4.19 -23.73 -31.84
C PRO A 119 -3.03 -23.03 -32.55
N SER A 120 -2.20 -23.81 -33.25
CA SER A 120 -1.13 -23.25 -34.09
C SER A 120 -1.72 -22.19 -35.02
N PRO A 121 -1.05 -21.04 -35.21
CA PRO A 121 -1.34 -20.19 -36.34
C PRO A 121 -1.21 -21.07 -37.59
N LEU A 122 -2.21 -21.02 -38.48
CA LEU A 122 -2.18 -21.68 -39.78
C LEU A 122 -0.82 -21.43 -40.44
N ALA A 123 -0.23 -22.46 -41.04
CA ALA A 123 1.08 -22.39 -41.67
C ALA A 123 1.13 -21.29 -42.75
N VAL A 124 1.62 -20.11 -42.36
CA VAL A 124 2.01 -19.04 -43.28
C VAL A 124 3.49 -19.26 -43.60
N ASN A 125 3.88 -19.14 -44.87
CA ASN A 125 5.30 -19.13 -45.23
C ASN A 125 5.98 -17.96 -44.50
N PRO A 126 6.98 -18.20 -43.64
CA PRO A 126 7.61 -17.13 -42.88
C PRO A 126 8.33 -16.17 -43.85
N THR A 127 7.95 -14.90 -43.78
CA THR A 127 8.49 -13.78 -44.56
C THR A 127 9.70 -13.13 -43.89
N SER A 128 9.91 -13.40 -42.58
CA SER A 128 11.04 -12.90 -41.80
C SER A 128 11.77 -14.01 -41.03
N GLY A 129 13.03 -13.74 -40.63
CA GLY A 129 13.81 -14.65 -39.79
C GLY A 129 13.19 -14.89 -38.41
N TYR A 130 12.39 -13.94 -37.90
CA TYR A 130 11.66 -14.09 -36.64
C TYR A 130 10.44 -15.01 -36.78
N GLU A 131 9.64 -14.86 -37.85
CA GLU A 131 8.49 -15.73 -38.13
C GLU A 131 8.92 -17.19 -38.28
N ALA A 132 10.10 -17.44 -38.86
CA ALA A 132 10.68 -18.78 -38.94
C ALA A 132 10.98 -19.36 -37.54
N LEU A 133 11.45 -18.55 -36.59
CA LEU A 133 11.67 -18.96 -35.20
C LEU A 133 10.35 -19.22 -34.48
N GLN A 134 9.38 -18.33 -34.64
CA GLN A 134 8.04 -18.47 -34.05
C GLN A 134 7.37 -19.77 -34.53
N ALA A 135 7.44 -20.06 -35.83
CA ALA A 135 6.95 -21.32 -36.40
C ALA A 135 7.72 -22.55 -35.86
N LYS A 136 9.05 -22.46 -35.77
CA LYS A 136 9.93 -23.56 -35.31
C LYS A 136 9.67 -23.96 -33.86
N TYR A 137 9.37 -23.01 -32.98
CA TYR A 137 9.19 -23.26 -31.54
C TYR A 137 7.74 -23.20 -31.07
N SER A 138 6.82 -22.70 -31.91
CA SER A 138 5.42 -22.46 -31.58
C SER A 138 5.27 -21.61 -30.32
N PHE A 139 6.03 -20.51 -30.26
CA PHE A 139 6.09 -19.62 -29.10
C PHE A 139 6.40 -18.19 -29.56
N ASP A 140 5.65 -17.21 -29.05
CA ASP A 140 5.89 -15.79 -29.31
C ASP A 140 6.66 -15.18 -28.13
N ILE A 141 7.67 -14.37 -28.42
CA ILE A 141 8.48 -13.78 -27.34
C ILE A 141 7.72 -12.70 -26.56
N SER A 142 6.72 -12.08 -27.17
CA SER A 142 5.85 -11.10 -26.52
C SER A 142 4.97 -11.72 -25.42
N ASP A 143 4.77 -13.04 -25.43
CA ASP A 143 4.10 -13.75 -24.32
C ASP A 143 4.88 -13.63 -23.00
N LEU A 144 6.17 -13.26 -23.06
CA LEU A 144 7.01 -13.01 -21.89
C LEU A 144 7.01 -11.54 -21.44
N SER A 145 6.25 -10.64 -22.09
CA SER A 145 6.27 -9.20 -21.79
C SER A 145 5.94 -8.88 -20.32
N ASN A 146 5.01 -9.62 -19.71
CA ASN A 146 4.68 -9.47 -18.29
C ASN A 146 5.85 -9.84 -17.35
N LEU A 147 6.85 -10.58 -17.83
CA LEU A 147 8.05 -10.91 -17.06
C LEU A 147 9.15 -9.84 -17.14
N THR A 148 8.98 -8.86 -18.02
CA THR A 148 9.96 -7.77 -18.21
C THR A 148 9.66 -6.54 -17.38
N THR A 149 8.46 -6.48 -16.84
CA THR A 149 7.91 -5.36 -16.05
C THR A 149 7.37 -5.93 -14.75
N PHE A 150 7.54 -5.21 -13.65
CA PHE A 150 7.38 -5.71 -12.27
C PHE A 150 8.46 -6.72 -11.87
N SER A 151 9.12 -6.46 -10.74
CA SER A 151 10.20 -7.30 -10.21
C SER A 151 9.68 -8.68 -9.80
N ILE A 152 9.64 -9.60 -10.75
CA ILE A 152 9.27 -10.98 -10.51
C ILE A 152 10.42 -11.65 -9.74
N SER A 153 10.27 -11.70 -8.43
CA SER A 153 11.12 -12.53 -7.57
C SER A 153 11.00 -14.01 -7.97
N ARG A 154 12.02 -14.82 -7.65
CA ARG A 154 11.94 -16.29 -7.80
C ARG A 154 10.69 -16.89 -7.15
N SER A 155 10.16 -16.27 -6.11
CA SER A 155 8.90 -16.67 -5.46
C SER A 155 7.69 -16.50 -6.38
N THR A 156 7.64 -15.42 -7.15
CA THR A 156 6.60 -15.16 -8.15
C THR A 156 6.71 -16.15 -9.31
N ILE A 157 7.94 -16.50 -9.72
CA ILE A 157 8.20 -17.55 -10.73
C ILE A 157 7.77 -18.92 -10.23
N ALA A 158 8.10 -19.26 -8.98
CA ALA A 158 7.67 -20.51 -8.37
C ALA A 158 6.14 -20.60 -8.30
N ALA A 159 5.45 -19.48 -8.09
CA ALA A 159 3.99 -19.40 -8.15
C ALA A 159 3.48 -19.60 -9.60
N ILE A 160 4.00 -18.86 -10.58
CA ILE A 160 3.65 -18.99 -12.01
C ILE A 160 3.93 -20.40 -12.56
N THR A 161 5.02 -21.03 -12.13
CA THR A 161 5.38 -22.40 -12.54
C THR A 161 4.44 -23.44 -11.91
N ARG A 162 3.86 -23.15 -10.74
CA ARG A 162 2.85 -23.99 -10.07
C ARG A 162 1.46 -23.81 -10.68
N ASP A 163 1.15 -22.60 -11.14
CA ASP A 163 -0.12 -22.23 -11.73
C ASP A 163 0.14 -21.29 -12.92
N SER A 164 0.18 -21.87 -14.12
CA SER A 164 0.44 -21.13 -15.35
C SER A 164 -0.68 -20.16 -15.70
N ASP A 165 -1.88 -20.34 -15.13
CA ASP A 165 -3.00 -19.44 -15.36
C ASP A 165 -2.73 -18.06 -14.72
N LEU A 166 -1.82 -18.00 -13.72
CA LEU A 166 -1.39 -16.75 -13.09
C LEU A 166 -0.74 -15.76 -14.08
N LEU A 167 -0.06 -16.24 -15.13
CA LEU A 167 0.49 -15.39 -16.18
C LEU A 167 -0.60 -14.64 -16.96
N TYR A 168 -1.79 -15.26 -17.04
CA TYR A 168 -2.95 -14.75 -17.77
C TYR A 168 -3.96 -14.02 -16.85
N THR A 169 -3.88 -14.19 -15.52
CA THR A 169 -4.68 -13.45 -14.54
C THR A 169 -3.99 -12.20 -13.99
N LEU A 170 -2.70 -12.00 -14.25
CA LEU A 170 -2.06 -10.69 -14.10
C LEU A 170 -2.82 -9.72 -15.02
N PRO A 171 -3.32 -8.58 -14.51
CA PRO A 171 -4.31 -7.76 -15.21
C PRO A 171 -3.94 -7.55 -16.68
N GLY A 172 -4.87 -7.95 -17.56
CA GLY A 172 -4.67 -8.15 -19.00
C GLY A 172 -4.51 -6.88 -19.84
N LYS A 173 -3.60 -6.00 -19.45
CA LYS A 173 -3.09 -4.94 -20.33
C LYS A 173 -1.63 -5.26 -20.58
N GLN A 174 -1.28 -5.55 -21.84
CA GLN A 174 0.11 -5.74 -22.23
C GLN A 174 0.92 -4.55 -21.71
N ASN A 175 1.76 -4.78 -20.70
CA ASN A 175 2.66 -3.75 -20.24
C ASN A 175 3.62 -3.40 -21.39
N ALA A 176 3.91 -2.11 -21.54
CA ALA A 176 4.89 -1.65 -22.50
C ALA A 176 6.23 -2.37 -22.23
N SER A 177 6.65 -3.20 -23.18
CA SER A 177 7.77 -4.13 -23.04
C SER A 177 8.66 -4.08 -24.26
N TYR A 178 9.98 -4.07 -24.05
CA TYR A 178 10.95 -4.09 -25.13
C TYR A 178 10.82 -5.36 -26.00
N LEU A 179 10.26 -6.46 -25.47
CA LEU A 179 10.06 -7.71 -26.21
C LEU A 179 9.11 -7.55 -27.40
N SER A 180 8.16 -6.63 -27.34
CA SER A 180 7.27 -6.30 -28.46
C SER A 180 8.03 -5.70 -29.66
N LEU A 181 9.21 -5.13 -29.42
CA LEU A 181 10.04 -4.47 -30.43
C LEU A 181 11.17 -5.37 -30.94
N VAL A 182 11.45 -6.50 -30.28
CA VAL A 182 12.49 -7.46 -30.68
C VAL A 182 12.27 -8.07 -32.08
N PRO A 183 11.05 -8.44 -32.51
CA PRO A 183 10.84 -9.03 -33.84
C PRO A 183 11.38 -8.18 -34.99
N ALA A 184 11.21 -6.87 -34.92
CA ALA A 184 11.70 -5.92 -35.93
C ALA A 184 13.23 -5.80 -35.98
N ARG A 185 13.92 -6.30 -34.94
CA ARG A 185 15.38 -6.20 -34.77
C ARG A 185 16.10 -7.49 -35.12
N GLN A 186 15.37 -8.59 -35.32
CA GLN A 186 15.94 -9.86 -35.73
C GLN A 186 16.70 -9.73 -37.06
N GLY A 187 17.86 -10.37 -37.16
CA GLY A 187 18.73 -10.37 -38.34
C GLY A 187 19.73 -9.21 -38.40
N HIS A 188 19.64 -8.22 -37.52
CA HIS A 188 20.55 -7.06 -37.52
C HIS A 188 21.84 -7.33 -36.75
N LYS A 189 21.78 -8.09 -35.65
CA LYS A 189 22.91 -8.32 -34.74
C LYS A 189 23.04 -9.81 -34.39
N PRO A 190 24.19 -10.44 -34.67
CA PRO A 190 24.35 -11.88 -34.50
C PRO A 190 24.24 -12.34 -33.04
N TYR A 191 24.61 -11.49 -32.08
CA TYR A 191 24.46 -11.80 -30.65
C TYR A 191 23.00 -11.72 -30.17
N LEU A 192 22.22 -10.77 -30.69
CA LEU A 192 20.80 -10.65 -30.35
C LEU A 192 20.03 -11.86 -30.93
N ASP A 193 20.30 -12.21 -32.19
CA ASP A 193 19.66 -13.35 -32.85
C ASP A 193 19.91 -14.67 -32.10
N ALA A 194 21.15 -14.87 -31.62
CA ALA A 194 21.51 -16.05 -30.84
C ALA A 194 20.78 -16.10 -29.49
N VAL A 195 20.60 -14.95 -28.82
CA VAL A 195 19.86 -14.87 -27.56
C VAL A 195 18.36 -15.07 -27.77
N VAL A 196 17.76 -14.46 -28.79
CA VAL A 196 16.32 -14.61 -29.11
C VAL A 196 15.96 -16.08 -29.34
N GLU A 197 16.73 -16.79 -30.17
CA GLU A 197 16.52 -18.22 -30.40
C GLU A 197 16.69 -19.04 -29.12
N CYS A 198 17.68 -18.70 -28.28
CA CYS A 198 17.95 -19.38 -27.02
C CYS A 198 16.80 -19.22 -26.01
N VAL A 199 16.32 -17.98 -25.82
CA VAL A 199 15.25 -17.64 -24.87
C VAL A 199 13.92 -18.27 -25.29
N ILE A 200 13.55 -18.17 -26.58
CA ILE A 200 12.32 -18.79 -27.11
C ILE A 200 12.36 -20.31 -26.89
N ALA A 201 13.48 -20.95 -27.24
CA ALA A 201 13.62 -22.40 -27.04
C ALA A 201 13.52 -22.81 -25.56
N LYS A 202 14.07 -22.00 -24.66
CA LYS A 202 14.01 -22.24 -23.21
C LYS A 202 12.62 -22.02 -22.62
N ALA A 203 11.96 -20.92 -22.98
CA ALA A 203 10.59 -20.64 -22.56
C ALA A 203 9.66 -21.78 -23.02
N ARG A 204 9.76 -22.18 -24.29
CA ARG A 204 9.01 -23.34 -24.81
C ARG A 204 9.26 -24.61 -24.02
N SER A 205 10.52 -24.88 -23.65
CA SER A 205 10.90 -26.02 -22.79
C SER A 205 10.29 -25.95 -21.38
N ALA A 206 10.04 -24.76 -20.84
CA ALA A 206 9.48 -24.59 -19.51
C ALA A 206 7.96 -24.83 -19.50
N PHE A 207 7.27 -24.38 -20.55
CA PHE A 207 5.81 -24.50 -20.69
C PHE A 207 5.36 -25.83 -21.35
N SER A 208 6.27 -26.66 -21.83
CA SER A 208 5.96 -28.00 -22.35
C SER A 208 7.12 -28.96 -22.06
N PRO A 209 6.90 -30.08 -21.34
CA PRO A 209 7.98 -30.98 -20.92
C PRO A 209 8.79 -31.46 -22.13
N PRO A 210 10.09 -31.14 -22.20
CA PRO A 210 10.90 -31.48 -23.36
C PRO A 210 11.26 -32.97 -23.36
N ASN A 211 11.48 -33.54 -24.54
CA ASN A 211 12.25 -34.78 -24.64
C ASN A 211 13.75 -34.49 -24.38
N ALA A 212 14.53 -35.51 -24.02
CA ALA A 212 15.95 -35.35 -23.67
C ALA A 212 16.79 -34.69 -24.79
N GLY A 213 16.44 -34.92 -26.06
CA GLY A 213 17.09 -34.29 -27.21
C GLY A 213 16.86 -32.78 -27.31
N PHE A 214 15.67 -32.30 -26.93
CA PHE A 214 15.33 -30.88 -26.91
C PHE A 214 16.08 -30.13 -25.80
N ALA A 215 16.21 -30.73 -24.61
CA ALA A 215 16.99 -30.15 -23.51
C ALA A 215 18.46 -29.92 -23.90
N MET A 216 19.09 -30.91 -24.55
CA MET A 216 20.46 -30.77 -25.05
C MET A 216 20.60 -29.68 -26.11
N ARG A 217 19.59 -29.51 -26.97
CA ARG A 217 19.57 -28.43 -27.98
C ARG A 217 19.49 -27.05 -27.32
N VAL A 218 18.65 -26.87 -26.29
CA VAL A 218 18.55 -25.62 -25.53
C VAL A 218 19.91 -25.26 -24.89
N MET A 219 20.60 -26.24 -24.30
CA MET A 219 21.94 -26.00 -23.74
C MET A 219 22.96 -25.53 -24.78
N LYS A 220 22.96 -26.14 -25.98
CA LYS A 220 23.86 -25.72 -27.08
C LYS A 220 23.56 -24.29 -27.55
N LEU A 221 22.28 -23.93 -27.64
CA LEU A 221 21.84 -22.57 -27.98
C LEU A 221 22.31 -21.57 -26.91
N HIS A 222 22.21 -21.92 -25.64
CA HIS A 222 22.71 -21.09 -24.55
C HIS A 222 24.22 -20.87 -24.61
N THR A 223 25.02 -21.92 -24.85
CA THR A 223 26.47 -21.76 -25.03
C THR A 223 26.83 -20.87 -26.22
N ARG A 224 26.09 -20.99 -27.34
CA ARG A 224 26.27 -20.11 -28.51
C ARG A 224 25.93 -18.65 -28.17
N ALA A 225 24.82 -18.41 -27.50
CA ALA A 225 24.39 -17.08 -27.06
C ALA A 225 25.43 -16.43 -26.14
N LEU A 226 25.89 -17.15 -25.10
CA LEU A 226 26.91 -16.66 -24.18
C LEU A 226 28.21 -16.26 -24.88
N ARG A 227 28.71 -17.09 -25.82
CA ARG A 227 29.94 -16.77 -26.59
C ARG A 227 29.77 -15.49 -27.42
N ALA A 228 28.63 -15.34 -28.08
CA ALA A 228 28.35 -14.16 -28.91
C ALA A 228 28.29 -12.88 -28.05
N ILE A 229 27.68 -12.95 -26.87
CA ILE A 229 27.62 -11.84 -25.92
C ILE A 229 29.00 -11.53 -25.34
N GLN A 230 29.76 -12.53 -24.90
CA GLN A 230 31.12 -12.33 -24.36
C GLN A 230 32.04 -11.65 -25.37
N GLN A 231 31.95 -12.02 -26.65
CA GLN A 231 32.69 -11.36 -27.72
C GLN A 231 32.25 -9.90 -27.90
N ALA A 232 30.95 -9.63 -27.88
CA ALA A 232 30.39 -8.28 -28.07
C ALA A 232 30.69 -7.35 -26.88
N VAL A 233 30.68 -7.85 -25.64
CA VAL A 233 30.99 -7.04 -24.44
C VAL A 233 32.46 -6.59 -24.42
N GLY A 234 33.36 -7.36 -25.04
CA GLY A 234 34.77 -6.99 -25.17
C GLY A 234 35.05 -5.86 -26.17
N ASP A 235 34.08 -5.48 -27.00
CA ASP A 235 34.19 -4.39 -27.95
C ASP A 235 33.56 -3.10 -27.39
N GLU A 236 34.34 -2.02 -27.31
CA GLU A 236 33.91 -0.76 -26.69
C GLU A 236 32.66 -0.17 -27.36
N LYS A 237 32.60 -0.23 -28.69
CA LYS A 237 31.48 0.32 -29.46
C LYS A 237 30.22 -0.51 -29.25
N ALA A 238 30.33 -1.83 -29.27
CA ALA A 238 29.22 -2.74 -29.01
C ALA A 238 28.74 -2.68 -27.56
N SER A 239 29.63 -2.38 -26.59
CA SER A 239 29.25 -2.21 -25.18
C SER A 239 28.24 -1.08 -24.94
N ARG A 240 28.14 -0.12 -25.88
CA ARG A 240 27.14 0.97 -25.86
C ARG A 240 25.90 0.68 -26.72
N ASP A 241 25.82 -0.48 -27.36
CA ASP A 241 24.71 -0.86 -28.25
C ASP A 241 23.46 -1.27 -27.45
N ALA A 242 22.28 -0.82 -27.89
CA ALA A 242 21.01 -1.12 -27.23
C ALA A 242 20.63 -2.61 -27.38
N ASP A 243 21.04 -3.23 -28.48
CA ASP A 243 20.78 -4.66 -28.73
C ASP A 243 21.62 -5.55 -27.83
N LEU A 244 22.82 -5.12 -27.46
CA LEU A 244 23.64 -5.86 -26.53
C LEU A 244 23.03 -5.80 -25.12
N LEU A 245 22.55 -4.62 -24.70
CA LEU A 245 21.81 -4.47 -23.45
C LEU A 245 20.55 -5.35 -23.43
N CYS A 246 19.74 -5.30 -24.48
CA CYS A 246 18.56 -6.16 -24.65
C CYS A 246 18.93 -7.63 -24.51
N ALA A 247 19.95 -8.08 -25.24
CA ALA A 247 20.36 -9.47 -25.24
C ALA A 247 20.84 -9.93 -23.85
N VAL A 248 21.56 -9.10 -23.09
CA VAL A 248 21.96 -9.42 -21.71
C VAL A 248 20.76 -9.44 -20.76
N GLN A 249 19.83 -8.49 -20.86
CA GLN A 249 18.60 -8.50 -20.06
C GLN A 249 17.73 -9.73 -20.35
N MET A 250 17.64 -10.17 -21.60
CA MET A 250 16.93 -11.37 -22.00
C MET A 250 17.57 -12.65 -21.47
N LEU A 251 18.89 -12.71 -21.28
CA LEU A 251 19.54 -13.84 -20.62
C LEU A 251 19.16 -13.92 -19.13
N SER A 252 18.85 -12.80 -18.48
CA SER A 252 18.23 -12.85 -17.14
C SER A 252 16.87 -13.55 -17.18
N LEU A 253 16.06 -13.38 -18.24
CA LEU A 253 14.81 -14.13 -18.44
C LEU A 253 15.06 -15.62 -18.72
N TYR A 254 16.13 -15.97 -19.44
CA TYR A 254 16.52 -17.37 -19.63
C TYR A 254 16.76 -18.07 -18.28
N GLU A 255 17.49 -17.41 -17.39
CA GLU A 255 17.84 -17.93 -16.05
C GLU A 255 16.64 -18.06 -15.12
N ILE A 256 15.58 -17.27 -15.32
CA ILE A 256 14.30 -17.39 -14.59
C ILE A 256 13.71 -18.80 -14.75
N PHE A 257 13.85 -19.40 -15.94
CA PHE A 257 13.32 -20.74 -16.24
C PHE A 257 14.27 -21.88 -15.84
N LEU A 258 15.37 -21.61 -15.14
CA LEU A 258 16.27 -22.64 -14.61
C LEU A 258 15.96 -22.96 -13.16
N SER A 259 15.66 -24.24 -12.89
CA SER A 259 15.62 -24.80 -11.55
C SER A 259 17.05 -25.01 -11.04
N GLY A 260 17.59 -24.13 -10.20
CA GLY A 260 18.95 -24.27 -9.70
C GLY A 260 19.54 -23.03 -9.02
N ASN A 261 20.87 -22.98 -8.91
CA ASN A 261 21.64 -21.89 -8.29
C ASN A 261 21.35 -20.53 -8.99
N PRO A 262 21.07 -19.44 -8.27
CA PRO A 262 20.83 -18.11 -8.85
C PRO A 262 22.07 -17.41 -9.43
N SER A 263 23.25 -18.03 -9.40
CA SER A 263 24.50 -17.41 -9.85
C SER A 263 24.44 -16.86 -11.28
N GLY A 264 23.87 -17.62 -12.23
CA GLY A 264 23.72 -17.18 -13.63
C GLY A 264 22.89 -15.89 -13.76
N PHE A 265 21.72 -15.86 -13.10
CA PHE A 265 20.87 -14.68 -13.04
C PHE A 265 21.61 -13.45 -12.50
N ILE A 266 22.34 -13.62 -11.38
CA ILE A 266 23.11 -12.53 -10.75
C ILE A 266 24.20 -12.02 -11.71
N HIS A 267 24.88 -12.90 -12.46
CA HIS A 267 25.88 -12.48 -13.44
C HIS A 267 25.28 -11.65 -14.57
N HIS A 268 24.11 -12.03 -15.10
CA HIS A 268 23.43 -11.26 -16.15
C HIS A 268 22.90 -9.93 -15.65
N VAL A 269 22.37 -9.87 -14.43
CA VAL A 269 21.98 -8.60 -13.78
C VAL A 269 23.18 -7.66 -13.64
N ASN A 270 24.29 -8.14 -13.10
CA ASN A 270 25.52 -7.35 -12.99
C ASN A 270 26.05 -6.89 -14.36
N GLY A 271 26.04 -7.79 -15.35
CA GLY A 271 26.43 -7.46 -16.73
C GLY A 271 25.54 -6.36 -17.33
N SER A 272 24.22 -6.48 -17.14
CA SER A 272 23.26 -5.46 -17.59
C SER A 272 23.51 -4.12 -16.91
N ALA A 273 23.77 -4.10 -15.61
CA ALA A 273 24.03 -2.85 -14.88
C ALA A 273 25.34 -2.19 -15.32
N ASN A 274 26.38 -2.97 -15.63
CA ASN A 274 27.62 -2.44 -16.19
C ASN A 274 27.41 -1.85 -17.60
N LEU A 275 26.64 -2.52 -18.46
CA LEU A 275 26.27 -1.96 -19.78
C LEU A 275 25.43 -0.69 -19.64
N MET A 276 24.53 -0.62 -18.65
CA MET A 276 23.77 0.59 -18.35
C MET A 276 24.67 1.74 -17.90
N ARG A 277 25.65 1.49 -17.03
CA ARG A 277 26.65 2.51 -16.60
C ARG A 277 27.57 2.96 -17.72
N HIS A 278 27.87 2.09 -18.69
CA HIS A 278 28.64 2.46 -19.90
C HIS A 278 27.84 3.36 -20.86
N ARG A 279 26.52 3.37 -20.72
CA ARG A 279 25.61 4.28 -21.41
C ARG A 279 25.33 5.48 -20.51
N SER A 280 25.09 6.64 -21.10
CA SER A 280 24.60 7.81 -20.35
C SER A 280 23.06 7.79 -20.32
N PRO A 281 22.41 8.48 -19.36
CA PRO A 281 20.97 8.73 -19.39
C PRO A 281 20.51 9.34 -20.72
N SER A 282 21.33 10.22 -21.31
CA SER A 282 21.08 10.83 -22.63
C SER A 282 21.13 9.85 -23.81
N SER A 283 21.56 8.61 -23.60
CA SER A 283 21.57 7.55 -24.62
C SER A 283 20.24 6.80 -24.74
N PHE A 284 19.19 7.20 -24.00
CA PHE A 284 17.88 6.53 -23.97
C PHE A 284 16.81 7.37 -24.68
N THR A 285 16.97 7.53 -26.01
CA THR A 285 16.18 8.49 -26.79
C THR A 285 15.06 7.84 -27.59
N THR A 286 15.24 6.59 -27.99
CA THR A 286 14.24 5.86 -28.77
C THR A 286 13.23 5.13 -27.87
N PRO A 287 11.99 4.86 -28.34
CA PRO A 287 11.02 4.07 -27.56
C PRO A 287 11.58 2.70 -27.13
N TYR A 288 12.38 2.07 -27.98
CA TYR A 288 13.05 0.80 -27.65
C TYR A 288 14.01 0.93 -26.47
N GLU A 289 14.87 1.94 -26.49
CA GLU A 289 15.82 2.18 -25.41
C GLU A 289 15.08 2.55 -24.12
N GLN A 290 14.06 3.39 -24.19
CA GLN A 290 13.24 3.73 -23.02
C GLN A 290 12.59 2.50 -22.38
N MET A 291 12.11 1.54 -23.18
CA MET A 291 11.59 0.27 -22.66
C MET A 291 12.68 -0.60 -22.03
N LEU A 292 13.90 -0.61 -22.58
CA LEU A 292 15.05 -1.29 -21.96
C LEU A 292 15.46 -0.66 -20.63
N PHE A 293 15.34 0.67 -20.52
CA PHE A 293 15.55 1.39 -19.28
C PHE A 293 14.50 1.02 -18.23
N LEU A 294 13.21 1.06 -18.58
CA LEU A 294 12.12 0.68 -17.67
C LEU A 294 12.25 -0.78 -17.17
N ALA A 295 12.60 -1.71 -18.07
CA ALA A 295 12.85 -3.10 -17.70
C ALA A 295 14.09 -3.27 -16.79
N HIS A 296 15.04 -2.33 -16.84
CA HIS A 296 16.24 -2.37 -16.01
C HIS A 296 16.01 -1.90 -14.57
N ILE A 297 14.98 -1.08 -14.28
CA ILE A 297 14.74 -0.52 -12.94
C ILE A 297 14.74 -1.60 -11.85
N GLY A 298 13.98 -2.68 -12.07
CA GLY A 298 13.92 -3.80 -11.13
C GLY A 298 15.25 -4.55 -10.98
N LEU A 299 16.01 -4.68 -12.07
CA LEU A 299 17.31 -5.35 -12.09
C LEU A 299 18.38 -4.52 -11.35
N ALA A 300 18.37 -3.19 -11.54
CA ALA A 300 19.26 -2.26 -10.83
C ALA A 300 18.98 -2.24 -9.33
N HIS A 301 17.69 -2.23 -8.94
CA HIS A 301 17.30 -2.37 -7.54
C HIS A 301 17.81 -3.70 -6.96
N PHE A 302 17.58 -4.82 -7.67
CA PHE A 302 18.06 -6.13 -7.22
C PHE A 302 19.58 -6.18 -7.07
N GLU A 303 20.33 -5.65 -8.05
CA GLU A 303 21.80 -5.58 -8.00
C GLU A 303 22.29 -4.83 -6.76
N ALA A 304 21.78 -3.61 -6.54
CA ALA A 304 22.17 -2.75 -5.43
C ALA A 304 21.79 -3.36 -4.08
N PHE A 305 20.57 -3.89 -3.97
CA PHE A 305 20.10 -4.60 -2.79
C PHE A 305 20.98 -5.81 -2.47
N TYR A 306 21.33 -6.62 -3.49
CA TYR A 306 22.16 -7.82 -3.32
C TYR A 306 23.59 -7.47 -2.89
N LYS A 307 24.16 -6.40 -3.44
CA LYS A 307 25.50 -5.91 -3.06
C LYS A 307 25.52 -5.17 -1.72
N GLY A 308 24.37 -4.72 -1.22
CA GLY A 308 24.30 -3.84 -0.06
C GLY A 308 24.83 -2.44 -0.34
N GLU A 309 24.67 -1.98 -1.59
CA GLU A 309 25.13 -0.67 -2.06
C GLU A 309 23.94 0.23 -2.41
N GLU A 310 24.18 1.53 -2.52
CA GLU A 310 23.18 2.46 -3.06
C GLU A 310 23.01 2.22 -4.56
N CYS A 311 21.76 2.24 -5.03
CA CYS A 311 21.48 2.04 -6.44
C CYS A 311 21.95 3.24 -7.26
N TYR A 312 22.78 3.01 -8.27
CA TYR A 312 23.30 4.08 -9.14
C TYR A 312 22.22 4.89 -9.87
N LEU A 313 21.01 4.35 -10.00
CA LEU A 313 19.87 5.04 -10.60
C LEU A 313 19.26 6.12 -9.69
N THR A 314 19.70 6.25 -8.44
CA THR A 314 19.28 7.36 -7.56
C THR A 314 20.01 8.67 -7.87
N GLN A 315 20.96 8.68 -8.82
CA GLN A 315 21.59 9.93 -9.26
C GLN A 315 20.58 10.80 -10.03
N PRO A 316 20.65 12.14 -9.90
CA PRO A 316 19.63 13.05 -10.44
C PRO A 316 19.36 12.89 -11.94
N GLU A 317 20.39 12.58 -12.74
CA GLU A 317 20.27 12.43 -14.19
C GLU A 317 19.47 11.19 -14.58
N TRP A 318 19.57 10.10 -13.80
CA TRP A 318 18.80 8.87 -14.01
C TRP A 318 17.37 9.02 -13.51
N ILE A 319 17.16 9.71 -12.38
CA ILE A 319 15.83 10.04 -11.86
C ILE A 319 15.09 10.93 -12.85
N SER A 320 15.73 11.97 -13.36
CA SER A 320 15.14 12.86 -14.37
C SER A 320 14.75 12.11 -15.65
N LEU A 321 15.60 11.19 -16.14
CA LEU A 321 15.24 10.30 -17.23
C LEU A 321 13.99 9.47 -16.87
N TYR A 322 13.94 8.88 -15.68
CA TYR A 322 12.81 8.03 -15.29
C TYR A 322 11.51 8.80 -15.21
N GLU A 323 11.51 9.96 -14.54
CA GLU A 323 10.35 10.85 -14.44
C GLU A 323 9.89 11.34 -15.81
N SER A 324 10.81 11.59 -16.76
CA SER A 324 10.45 12.00 -18.13
C SER A 324 9.65 10.94 -18.90
N LEU A 325 9.67 9.68 -18.46
CA LEU A 325 8.92 8.59 -19.07
C LEU A 325 7.49 8.48 -18.53
N ALA A 326 7.09 9.33 -17.58
CA ALA A 326 5.76 9.33 -16.99
C ALA A 326 4.67 9.54 -18.05
N GLU A 327 3.58 8.78 -17.92
CA GLU A 327 2.43 8.82 -18.83
C GLU A 327 1.13 8.72 -18.03
N GLU A 328 0.30 9.77 -18.12
CA GLU A 328 -1.04 9.75 -17.54
C GLU A 328 -1.96 8.89 -18.40
N THR A 329 -2.36 7.74 -17.85
CA THR A 329 -3.28 6.80 -18.49
C THR A 329 -4.39 6.43 -17.52
N SER A 330 -5.53 5.98 -18.02
CA SER A 330 -6.61 5.48 -17.15
C SER A 330 -6.16 4.26 -16.33
N ASP A 331 -5.22 3.49 -16.88
CA ASP A 331 -4.74 2.23 -16.31
C ASP A 331 -3.44 2.39 -15.55
N LEU A 332 -3.27 1.63 -14.48
CA LEU A 332 -2.00 1.58 -13.79
C LEU A 332 -0.96 0.84 -14.65
N THR A 333 0.11 1.53 -15.02
CA THR A 333 1.21 1.02 -15.83
C THR A 333 2.56 1.32 -15.19
N ASP A 334 3.63 0.70 -15.65
CA ASP A 334 5.01 0.98 -15.20
C ASP A 334 5.47 2.43 -15.44
N ARG A 335 4.74 3.16 -16.30
CA ARG A 335 4.97 4.57 -16.64
C ARG A 335 4.04 5.53 -15.89
N SER A 336 3.15 5.01 -15.06
CA SER A 336 2.29 5.84 -14.23
C SER A 336 3.10 6.69 -13.25
N PRO A 337 2.80 7.99 -13.09
CA PRO A 337 3.54 8.84 -12.16
C PRO A 337 3.66 8.25 -10.75
N GLU A 338 2.57 7.67 -10.23
CA GLU A 338 2.52 7.07 -8.89
C GLU A 338 3.38 5.81 -8.80
N VAL A 339 3.46 5.02 -9.88
CA VAL A 339 4.31 3.82 -9.95
C VAL A 339 5.78 4.20 -10.06
N ILE A 340 6.10 5.23 -10.85
CA ILE A 340 7.45 5.78 -10.96
C ILE A 340 7.90 6.29 -9.59
N ARG A 341 7.09 7.11 -8.91
CA ARG A 341 7.42 7.63 -7.56
C ARG A 341 7.67 6.52 -6.55
N MET A 342 6.79 5.52 -6.50
CA MET A 342 6.96 4.34 -5.64
C MET A 342 8.26 3.57 -5.96
N ARG A 343 8.61 3.41 -7.24
CA ARG A 343 9.84 2.72 -7.65
C ARG A 343 11.09 3.53 -7.34
N ILE A 344 11.04 4.85 -7.47
CA ILE A 344 12.13 5.74 -7.04
C ILE A 344 12.38 5.56 -5.53
N ALA A 345 11.32 5.58 -4.71
CA ALA A 345 11.44 5.31 -3.28
C ALA A 345 12.11 3.94 -3.00
N LEU A 346 11.70 2.89 -3.72
CA LEU A 346 12.37 1.58 -3.61
C LEU A 346 13.87 1.64 -3.94
N LEU A 347 14.29 2.38 -4.98
CA LEU A 347 15.70 2.55 -5.31
C LEU A 347 16.48 3.22 -4.15
N HIS A 348 15.91 4.26 -3.54
CA HIS A 348 16.51 4.96 -2.40
C HIS A 348 16.62 4.12 -1.12
N SER A 349 15.85 3.02 -1.02
CA SER A 349 15.93 2.07 0.10
C SER A 349 17.20 1.21 0.12
N THR A 350 17.87 1.10 -1.04
CA THR A 350 19.07 0.25 -1.19
C THR A 350 20.27 0.83 -0.42
N GLY A 351 21.22 -0.02 -0.02
CA GLY A 351 22.39 0.38 0.76
C GLY A 351 22.15 0.68 2.25
N MET A 352 20.90 0.88 2.68
CA MET A 352 20.56 1.22 4.07
C MET A 352 20.99 0.14 5.07
N ILE A 353 20.77 -1.14 4.78
CA ILE A 353 21.16 -2.26 5.69
C ILE A 353 22.67 -2.28 5.93
N ALA A 354 23.46 -2.08 4.87
CA ALA A 354 24.91 -2.06 4.98
C ALA A 354 25.41 -0.81 5.71
N ALA A 355 24.79 0.33 5.46
CA ALA A 355 25.07 1.57 6.18
C ALA A 355 24.76 1.44 7.68
N THR A 356 23.59 0.91 8.04
CA THR A 356 23.25 0.62 9.45
C THR A 356 24.24 -0.34 10.08
N SER A 357 24.64 -1.40 9.35
CA SER A 357 25.62 -2.36 9.86
C SER A 357 26.98 -1.71 10.13
N ARG A 358 27.45 -0.82 9.24
CA ARG A 358 28.68 -0.03 9.46
C ARG A 358 28.54 0.93 10.64
N ALA A 359 27.43 1.64 10.72
CA ALA A 359 27.13 2.57 11.81
C ALA A 359 27.12 1.88 13.17
N LEU A 360 26.70 0.61 13.25
CA LEU A 360 26.67 -0.17 14.49
C LEU A 360 27.98 -0.92 14.79
N SER A 361 28.89 -1.05 13.82
CA SER A 361 30.14 -1.81 13.97
C SER A 361 31.32 -0.96 14.45
N SER A 362 31.18 0.37 14.54
CA SER A 362 32.23 1.23 15.12
C SER A 362 32.34 0.95 16.62
N GLU A 363 33.55 0.59 17.07
CA GLU A 363 33.91 0.10 18.41
C GLU A 363 33.09 0.69 19.57
N GLY A 364 31.95 0.04 19.87
CA GLY A 364 31.25 0.13 21.15
C GLY A 364 30.15 1.18 21.32
N GLN A 365 30.04 2.22 20.49
CA GLN A 365 28.97 3.23 20.66
C GLN A 365 28.17 3.59 19.40
N GLY A 366 28.55 3.04 18.24
CA GLY A 366 27.99 3.49 16.96
C GLY A 366 28.40 4.93 16.63
N ASP A 367 28.39 5.30 15.36
CA ASP A 367 28.57 6.70 14.95
C ASP A 367 27.22 7.44 15.10
N PRO A 368 27.05 8.34 16.10
CA PRO A 368 25.75 8.97 16.36
C PRO A 368 25.24 9.82 15.20
N ASP A 369 26.13 10.47 14.47
CA ASP A 369 25.77 11.31 13.33
C ASP A 369 25.31 10.44 12.15
N MET A 370 26.01 9.31 11.92
CA MET A 370 25.61 8.33 10.91
C MET A 370 24.26 7.67 11.25
N LEU A 371 24.03 7.35 12.52
CA LEU A 371 22.75 6.78 13.00
C LEU A 371 21.61 7.78 12.86
N LEU A 372 21.82 9.04 13.21
CA LEU A 372 20.83 10.11 13.03
C LEU A 372 20.52 10.33 11.54
N ALA A 373 21.54 10.37 10.68
CA ALA A 373 21.36 10.49 9.24
C ALA A 373 20.54 9.32 8.66
N LEU A 374 20.81 8.09 9.11
CA LEU A 374 20.06 6.90 8.71
C LEU A 374 18.61 6.95 9.22
N GLU A 375 18.39 7.41 10.45
CA GLU A 375 17.05 7.57 11.02
C GLU A 375 16.22 8.58 10.23
N LEU A 376 16.80 9.74 9.91
CA LEU A 376 16.16 10.77 9.09
C LEU A 376 15.84 10.25 7.69
N LYS A 377 16.80 9.63 7.00
CA LYS A 377 16.60 9.01 5.68
C LYS A 377 15.50 7.94 5.71
N THR A 378 15.43 7.14 6.78
CA THR A 378 14.39 6.11 6.95
C THR A 378 13.02 6.74 7.15
N ARG A 379 12.91 7.81 7.94
CA ARG A 379 11.66 8.53 8.17
C ARG A 379 11.14 9.20 6.90
N GLU A 380 12.03 9.87 6.17
CA GLU A 380 11.71 10.51 4.89
C GLU A 380 11.20 9.47 3.90
N LEU A 381 11.93 8.38 3.71
CA LEU A 381 11.51 7.30 2.81
C LEU A 381 10.19 6.64 3.25
N HIS A 382 9.98 6.49 4.57
CA HIS A 382 8.71 5.98 5.09
C HIS A 382 7.55 6.90 4.74
N GLN A 383 7.74 8.21 4.91
CA GLN A 383 6.72 9.21 4.57
C GLN A 383 6.44 9.23 3.07
N ASP A 384 7.48 9.19 2.22
CA ASP A 384 7.31 9.13 0.76
C ASP A 384 6.48 7.91 0.32
N VAL A 385 6.72 6.75 0.93
CA VAL A 385 5.95 5.53 0.64
C VAL A 385 4.49 5.69 1.08
N LEU A 386 4.23 6.32 2.23
CA LEU A 386 2.86 6.61 2.68
C LEU A 386 2.15 7.55 1.72
N ASP A 387 2.83 8.60 1.26
CA ASP A 387 2.27 9.57 0.31
C ASP A 387 1.96 8.89 -1.04
N CYS A 388 2.86 8.03 -1.54
CA CYS A 388 2.62 7.23 -2.75
C CYS A 388 1.38 6.33 -2.61
N ILE A 389 1.17 5.75 -1.42
CA ILE A 389 -0.01 4.92 -1.14
C ILE A 389 -1.29 5.77 -1.17
N GLU A 390 -1.27 6.99 -0.63
CA GLU A 390 -2.41 7.90 -0.68
C GLU A 390 -2.72 8.36 -2.12
N GLU A 391 -1.71 8.72 -2.90
CA GLU A 391 -1.86 9.05 -4.33
C GLU A 391 -2.45 7.88 -5.13
N TYR A 392 -1.97 6.66 -4.89
CA TYR A 392 -2.50 5.46 -5.52
C TYR A 392 -3.98 5.23 -5.17
N LYS A 393 -4.36 5.42 -3.91
CA LYS A 393 -5.77 5.31 -3.47
C LYS A 393 -6.63 6.35 -4.17
N ASP A 394 -6.19 7.61 -4.21
CA ASP A 394 -6.94 8.69 -4.85
C ASP A 394 -7.10 8.44 -6.36
N ARG A 395 -6.06 7.92 -7.03
CA ARG A 395 -6.16 7.50 -8.43
C ARG A 395 -7.12 6.34 -8.64
N LEU A 396 -7.05 5.30 -7.80
CA LEU A 396 -7.95 4.15 -7.88
C LEU A 396 -9.41 4.61 -7.77
N LEU A 397 -9.69 5.55 -6.86
CA LEU A 397 -11.01 6.15 -6.73
C LEU A 397 -11.42 6.92 -7.99
N ARG A 398 -10.55 7.78 -8.55
CA ARG A 398 -10.82 8.51 -9.80
C ARG A 398 -11.10 7.58 -10.99
N THR A 399 -10.27 6.56 -11.20
CA THR A 399 -10.44 5.59 -12.30
C THR A 399 -11.70 4.75 -12.11
N THR A 400 -12.01 4.36 -10.88
CA THR A 400 -13.26 3.63 -10.58
C THR A 400 -14.49 4.48 -10.91
N LEU A 401 -14.44 5.78 -10.60
CA LEU A 401 -15.51 6.73 -10.90
C LEU A 401 -15.67 7.01 -12.40
N SER A 402 -14.58 7.04 -13.16
CA SER A 402 -14.63 7.31 -14.61
C SER A 402 -15.05 6.09 -15.44
N GLY A 403 -14.91 4.87 -14.91
CA GLY A 403 -15.31 3.62 -15.57
C GLY A 403 -16.81 3.27 -15.50
N LEU A 404 -17.64 4.11 -14.87
CA LEU A 404 -19.09 3.89 -14.77
C LEU A 404 -19.80 4.23 -16.11
N PRO A 405 -20.75 3.41 -16.59
CA PRO A 405 -21.40 3.60 -17.89
C PRO A 405 -22.08 4.96 -18.05
N GLU A 406 -21.83 5.64 -19.18
CA GLU A 406 -22.38 6.96 -19.55
C GLU A 406 -23.92 7.03 -19.57
N LYS A 407 -24.61 5.88 -19.65
CA LYS A 407 -26.09 5.80 -19.66
C LYS A 407 -26.74 5.84 -18.27
N GLN A 408 -25.97 5.87 -17.20
CA GLN A 408 -26.45 6.06 -15.84
C GLN A 408 -25.84 7.36 -15.30
N SER A 409 -26.64 8.41 -15.35
CA SER A 409 -26.25 9.75 -14.89
C SER A 409 -26.03 9.75 -13.38
N ALA A 410 -24.84 9.38 -12.93
CA ALA A 410 -24.40 9.73 -11.60
C ALA A 410 -23.96 11.20 -11.58
N THR A 411 -24.88 12.06 -11.15
CA THR A 411 -24.62 13.45 -10.76
C THR A 411 -24.06 13.52 -9.34
N GLY A 412 -23.20 14.50 -9.05
CA GLY A 412 -22.62 14.73 -7.72
C GLY A 412 -21.52 13.73 -7.32
N ARG A 413 -20.39 13.74 -8.05
CA ARG A 413 -19.23 12.89 -7.76
C ARG A 413 -18.16 13.71 -7.05
N GLU A 414 -18.13 13.69 -5.72
CA GLU A 414 -17.06 14.31 -4.94
C GLU A 414 -16.32 13.25 -4.12
N ALA A 415 -14.99 13.23 -4.22
CA ALA A 415 -14.15 12.40 -3.38
C ALA A 415 -14.19 12.94 -1.94
N LEU A 416 -14.34 12.04 -0.97
CA LEU A 416 -14.40 12.35 0.45
C LEU A 416 -13.26 11.62 1.17
N GLY A 417 -12.51 12.34 2.02
CA GLY A 417 -11.48 11.77 2.88
C GLY A 417 -11.68 12.20 4.33
N VAL A 418 -11.70 11.24 5.28
CA VAL A 418 -11.64 11.53 6.72
C VAL A 418 -10.65 10.55 7.36
N GLY A 419 -9.45 11.05 7.69
CA GLY A 419 -8.36 10.21 8.19
C GLY A 419 -8.02 9.05 7.25
N ASN A 420 -8.08 7.80 7.75
CA ASN A 420 -7.82 6.60 6.95
C ASN A 420 -9.01 6.14 6.10
N VAL A 421 -10.14 6.86 6.14
CA VAL A 421 -11.34 6.53 5.38
C VAL A 421 -11.36 7.39 4.11
N LYS A 422 -11.35 6.72 2.95
CA LYS A 422 -11.49 7.34 1.64
C LYS A 422 -12.73 6.79 0.97
N GLY A 423 -13.49 7.67 0.32
CA GLY A 423 -14.74 7.30 -0.35
C GLY A 423 -15.17 8.38 -1.33
N PHE A 424 -16.40 8.25 -1.82
CA PHE A 424 -17.05 9.24 -2.65
C PHE A 424 -18.55 9.15 -2.42
N ASN A 425 -19.27 10.24 -2.64
CA ASN A 425 -20.71 10.18 -2.83
C ASN A 425 -21.03 9.95 -4.31
N PHE A 426 -22.18 9.32 -4.57
CA PHE A 426 -22.74 9.20 -5.90
C PHE A 426 -24.26 9.18 -5.78
N GLU A 427 -24.94 9.79 -6.75
CA GLU A 427 -26.36 9.53 -7.00
C GLU A 427 -26.45 8.45 -8.09
N GLY A 428 -27.28 7.41 -7.93
CA GLY A 428 -27.35 6.32 -8.90
C GLY A 428 -28.52 5.38 -8.64
N ASP A 429 -28.89 4.60 -9.67
CA ASP A 429 -29.87 3.53 -9.55
C ASP A 429 -29.26 2.25 -8.97
N ASP A 430 -30.08 1.24 -8.71
CA ASP A 430 -29.65 -0.04 -8.11
C ASP A 430 -28.58 -0.76 -8.96
N ALA A 431 -28.54 -0.51 -10.28
CA ALA A 431 -27.54 -1.11 -11.16
C ALA A 431 -26.15 -0.47 -11.00
N VAL A 432 -26.07 0.84 -10.70
CA VAL A 432 -24.82 1.49 -10.29
C VAL A 432 -24.34 0.92 -8.95
N LEU A 433 -25.26 0.71 -8.00
CA LEU A 433 -24.93 0.11 -6.69
C LEU A 433 -24.39 -1.32 -6.84
N GLU A 434 -25.03 -2.17 -7.64
CA GLU A 434 -24.57 -3.54 -7.92
C GLU A 434 -23.17 -3.55 -8.54
N THR A 435 -22.91 -2.62 -9.46
CA THR A 435 -21.59 -2.49 -10.10
C THR A 435 -20.51 -2.11 -9.09
N LEU A 436 -20.77 -1.12 -8.24
CA LEU A 436 -19.83 -0.65 -7.21
C LEU A 436 -19.56 -1.72 -6.14
N GLN A 437 -20.58 -2.49 -5.73
CA GLN A 437 -20.42 -3.57 -4.76
C GLN A 437 -19.57 -4.75 -5.28
N GLN A 438 -19.50 -4.93 -6.60
CA GLN A 438 -18.70 -5.99 -7.21
C GLN A 438 -17.23 -5.59 -7.44
N MET A 439 -16.90 -4.32 -7.28
CA MET A 439 -15.53 -3.81 -7.47
C MET A 439 -14.67 -4.09 -6.24
N GLY A 440 -13.58 -4.85 -6.40
CA GLY A 440 -12.68 -5.22 -5.30
C GLY A 440 -11.98 -4.05 -4.60
N ALA A 441 -11.98 -2.85 -5.20
CA ALA A 441 -11.47 -1.62 -4.61
C ALA A 441 -12.45 -0.98 -3.59
N ILE A 442 -13.74 -1.31 -3.65
CA ILE A 442 -14.78 -0.74 -2.81
C ILE A 442 -14.97 -1.63 -1.58
N LYS A 443 -14.65 -1.10 -0.41
CA LYS A 443 -14.76 -1.84 0.86
C LYS A 443 -16.21 -2.00 1.32
N SER A 444 -17.01 -0.96 1.16
CA SER A 444 -18.43 -0.91 1.54
C SER A 444 -19.14 0.21 0.79
N VAL A 445 -20.44 0.05 0.57
CA VAL A 445 -21.34 1.10 0.07
C VAL A 445 -22.48 1.23 1.07
N GLU A 446 -22.77 2.46 1.50
CA GLU A 446 -23.79 2.76 2.50
C GLU A 446 -24.75 3.83 1.97
N PRO A 447 -26.06 3.74 2.25
CA PRO A 447 -27.02 4.77 1.85
C PRO A 447 -26.76 6.07 2.64
N ASP A 448 -26.87 7.23 1.98
CA ASP A 448 -26.83 8.52 2.68
C ASP A 448 -28.04 8.61 3.62
N THR A 449 -27.79 8.95 4.88
CA THR A 449 -28.83 9.01 5.92
C THR A 449 -28.92 10.41 6.50
N ARG A 450 -30.03 10.73 7.15
CA ARG A 450 -30.19 11.98 7.89
C ARG A 450 -29.64 11.81 9.30
N MET A 451 -28.66 12.62 9.68
CA MET A 451 -28.21 12.74 11.07
C MET A 451 -29.16 13.62 11.88
N TYR A 452 -29.30 13.29 13.16
CA TYR A 452 -29.98 14.09 14.18
C TYR A 452 -29.02 14.32 15.35
N SER A 453 -29.13 15.45 16.05
CA SER A 453 -28.21 15.75 17.18
C SER A 453 -28.42 14.78 18.35
N SER A 454 -27.32 14.27 18.92
CA SER A 454 -27.33 13.47 20.17
C SER A 454 -25.99 13.59 20.90
N VAL A 455 -26.00 13.55 22.25
CA VAL A 455 -24.81 13.88 23.08
C VAL A 455 -24.54 12.79 24.15
N PRO A 456 -23.31 12.23 24.20
CA PRO A 456 -22.71 11.84 25.49
C PRO A 456 -21.18 12.12 25.63
N MET A 457 -20.73 12.27 26.90
CA MET A 457 -19.45 12.82 27.40
C MET A 457 -18.34 11.80 27.81
N GLY A 458 -17.07 12.28 27.95
CA GLY A 458 -15.94 11.59 28.62
C GLY A 458 -14.84 12.53 29.21
N ASP A 459 -14.20 12.09 30.32
CA ASP A 459 -13.30 12.77 31.31
C ASP A 459 -11.79 12.83 30.93
N ILE A 460 -11.01 13.88 31.30
CA ILE A 460 -9.55 13.83 31.65
C ILE A 460 -9.11 14.93 32.67
N SER A 461 -8.11 14.55 33.50
CA SER A 461 -7.42 15.09 34.70
C SER A 461 -6.79 16.51 34.72
N ALA A 462 -6.51 17.01 35.94
CA ALA A 462 -6.37 18.41 36.37
C ALA A 462 -4.94 19.02 36.45
N ARG A 463 -4.86 20.32 36.14
CA ARG A 463 -3.83 21.33 36.55
C ARG A 463 -4.53 22.42 37.39
N ALA A 464 -3.79 23.29 38.09
CA ALA A 464 -4.29 24.18 39.16
C ALA A 464 -5.55 25.01 38.81
N LEU A 465 -6.66 24.73 39.52
CA LEU A 465 -8.02 25.18 39.16
C LEU A 465 -8.54 26.36 40.01
N VAL A 466 -9.42 27.20 39.45
CA VAL A 466 -10.27 28.23 40.08
C VAL A 466 -11.74 27.78 40.15
N SER A 467 -12.57 28.41 40.99
CA SER A 467 -13.96 27.98 41.21
C SER A 467 -14.99 29.09 40.96
N GLN A 468 -16.10 28.73 40.32
CA GLN A 468 -17.33 29.52 40.17
C GLN A 468 -18.43 28.90 41.06
N SER A 469 -19.04 29.69 41.94
CA SER A 469 -20.22 29.32 42.72
C SER A 469 -21.51 29.45 41.90
N ASN A 470 -22.58 28.77 42.33
CA ASN A 470 -23.91 28.76 41.69
C ASN A 470 -23.87 28.39 40.20
N ALA A 471 -22.99 27.46 39.82
CA ALA A 471 -22.92 26.93 38.47
C ALA A 471 -24.16 26.05 38.16
N PRO A 472 -24.63 26.02 36.90
CA PRO A 472 -25.65 25.05 36.48
C PRO A 472 -25.20 23.63 36.78
N TRP A 473 -26.19 22.76 37.02
CA TRP A 473 -25.95 21.39 37.45
C TRP A 473 -24.98 20.62 36.54
N GLY A 474 -24.98 20.88 35.23
CA GLY A 474 -24.07 20.26 34.26
C GLY A 474 -22.60 20.59 34.51
N LEU A 475 -22.29 21.88 34.76
CA LEU A 475 -20.92 22.32 35.06
C LEU A 475 -20.44 21.84 36.43
N GLY A 476 -21.32 21.85 37.43
CA GLY A 476 -21.03 21.24 38.73
C GLY A 476 -20.76 19.74 38.62
N ARG A 477 -21.49 19.04 37.74
CA ARG A 477 -21.33 17.60 37.52
C ARG A 477 -20.03 17.23 36.80
N ILE A 478 -19.58 17.99 35.81
CA ILE A 478 -18.34 17.67 35.08
C ILE A 478 -17.08 18.03 35.86
N SER A 479 -17.15 19.02 36.75
CA SER A 479 -15.98 19.45 37.54
C SER A 479 -15.82 18.71 38.86
N ARG A 480 -16.85 17.99 39.35
CA ARG A 480 -16.79 17.23 40.61
C ARG A 480 -17.45 15.86 40.51
N LYS A 481 -16.85 14.88 41.19
CA LYS A 481 -17.43 13.55 41.38
C LYS A 481 -18.60 13.55 42.37
N THR A 482 -18.64 14.49 43.31
CA THR A 482 -19.70 14.61 44.32
C THR A 482 -21.01 15.05 43.67
N ARG A 483 -22.08 14.28 43.90
CA ARG A 483 -23.42 14.60 43.39
C ARG A 483 -23.95 15.90 43.99
N GLY A 484 -24.74 16.64 43.20
CA GLY A 484 -25.40 17.86 43.65
C GLY A 484 -24.48 19.07 43.83
N SER A 485 -23.25 19.03 43.29
CA SER A 485 -22.38 20.20 43.36
C SER A 485 -22.95 21.36 42.55
N THR A 486 -22.93 22.54 43.15
CA THR A 486 -23.25 23.83 42.54
C THR A 486 -22.00 24.65 42.24
N THR A 487 -20.81 24.05 42.30
CA THR A 487 -19.54 24.72 42.10
C THR A 487 -18.85 24.16 40.86
N TYR A 488 -18.51 25.05 39.92
CA TYR A 488 -17.71 24.70 38.75
C TYR A 488 -16.24 25.04 38.99
N THR A 489 -15.38 24.03 39.07
CA THR A 489 -13.93 24.21 39.26
C THR A 489 -13.19 23.93 37.95
N TYR A 490 -12.42 24.90 37.45
CA TYR A 490 -11.82 24.90 36.10
C TYR A 490 -10.49 25.65 36.06
N ASP A 491 -9.65 25.42 35.05
CA ASP A 491 -8.36 26.11 34.91
C ASP A 491 -8.56 27.60 34.52
N PRO A 492 -7.81 28.57 35.11
CA PRO A 492 -7.95 30.00 34.80
C PRO A 492 -7.72 30.39 33.34
N SER A 493 -6.97 29.57 32.59
CA SER A 493 -6.81 29.75 31.14
C SER A 493 -8.15 29.65 30.42
N ALA A 494 -9.11 28.88 30.94
CA ALA A 494 -10.47 28.74 30.42
C ALA A 494 -10.54 28.56 28.89
N GLY A 495 -9.56 27.86 28.29
CA GLY A 495 -9.48 27.64 26.84
C GLY A 495 -8.90 28.80 26.04
N ALA A 496 -8.27 29.79 26.67
CA ALA A 496 -7.58 30.87 25.95
C ALA A 496 -6.56 30.30 24.95
N GLY A 497 -6.62 30.78 23.70
CA GLY A 497 -5.76 30.31 22.61
C GLY A 497 -6.21 28.99 21.97
N THR A 498 -7.33 28.41 22.40
CA THR A 498 -7.93 27.22 21.77
C THR A 498 -9.13 27.59 20.90
N TYR A 499 -9.43 26.75 19.92
CA TYR A 499 -10.56 26.90 19.00
C TYR A 499 -11.54 25.74 19.19
N ILE A 500 -12.84 26.03 19.19
CA ILE A 500 -13.92 25.05 19.21
C ILE A 500 -14.70 25.19 17.91
N TYR A 501 -14.61 24.17 17.06
CA TYR A 501 -15.41 24.06 15.85
C TYR A 501 -16.80 23.52 16.20
N VAL A 502 -17.83 24.29 15.91
CA VAL A 502 -19.23 23.94 16.17
C VAL A 502 -19.85 23.51 14.85
N ILE A 503 -19.83 22.20 14.61
CA ILE A 503 -20.40 21.54 13.43
C ILE A 503 -21.89 21.28 13.67
N ASP A 504 -22.75 22.24 13.32
CA ASP A 504 -24.17 22.27 13.74
C ASP A 504 -25.04 23.12 12.78
N THR A 505 -26.10 23.78 13.27
CA THR A 505 -26.96 24.73 12.54
C THR A 505 -26.32 26.10 12.31
N GLY A 506 -25.03 26.27 12.61
CA GLY A 506 -24.35 27.57 12.63
C GLY A 506 -24.25 28.17 14.03
N VAL A 507 -23.67 29.37 14.15
CA VAL A 507 -23.60 30.10 15.43
C VAL A 507 -23.92 31.58 15.19
N ASN A 508 -24.79 32.15 16.02
CA ASN A 508 -25.06 33.58 16.02
C ASN A 508 -23.80 34.37 16.43
N SER A 509 -23.08 34.90 15.45
CA SER A 509 -21.79 35.56 15.69
C SER A 509 -21.92 36.87 16.47
N GLY A 510 -23.10 37.51 16.40
CA GLY A 510 -23.43 38.75 17.10
C GLY A 510 -23.89 38.56 18.55
N HIS A 511 -23.99 37.33 19.06
CA HIS A 511 -24.50 37.09 20.41
C HIS A 511 -23.51 37.58 21.48
N THR A 512 -23.99 38.43 22.38
CA THR A 512 -23.14 39.16 23.36
C THR A 512 -22.38 38.24 24.32
N ASP A 513 -22.90 37.05 24.61
CA ASP A 513 -22.25 36.07 25.49
C ASP A 513 -20.93 35.50 24.91
N PHE A 514 -20.73 35.59 23.59
CA PHE A 514 -19.48 35.16 22.96
C PHE A 514 -18.43 36.26 22.90
N THR A 515 -18.78 37.49 23.24
CA THR A 515 -17.83 38.63 23.34
C THR A 515 -16.94 38.79 22.09
N GLY A 516 -17.52 38.58 20.90
CA GLY A 516 -16.79 38.68 19.63
C GLY A 516 -15.85 37.52 19.30
N ARG A 517 -15.92 36.39 20.03
CA ARG A 517 -15.06 35.21 19.83
C ARG A 517 -15.59 34.22 18.78
N VAL A 518 -16.66 34.55 18.06
CA VAL A 518 -17.20 33.69 16.99
C VAL A 518 -16.66 34.16 15.64
N THR A 519 -16.06 33.23 14.89
CA THR A 519 -15.76 33.38 13.48
C THR A 519 -16.69 32.48 12.68
N LEU A 520 -17.28 33.00 11.61
CA LEU A 520 -18.04 32.19 10.67
C LEU A 520 -17.05 31.41 9.78
N GLY A 521 -17.07 30.08 9.89
CA GLY A 521 -16.28 29.17 9.05
C GLY A 521 -17.08 28.74 7.81
N ALA A 522 -16.86 27.51 7.35
CA ALA A 522 -17.58 26.99 6.19
C ALA A 522 -19.07 26.72 6.46
N SER A 523 -19.88 26.87 5.41
CA SER A 523 -21.25 26.38 5.37
C SER A 523 -21.42 25.39 4.23
N PHE A 524 -22.01 24.24 4.55
CA PHE A 524 -22.34 23.17 3.62
C PHE A 524 -23.84 23.12 3.32
N ILE A 525 -24.56 24.18 3.69
CA ILE A 525 -25.97 24.41 3.36
C ILE A 525 -26.02 25.48 2.28
N SER A 526 -26.63 25.16 1.14
CA SER A 526 -26.70 26.07 0.00
C SER A 526 -27.36 27.41 0.36
N GLY A 527 -26.69 28.51 0.02
CA GLY A 527 -27.20 29.88 0.26
C GLY A 527 -27.01 30.41 1.68
N SER A 528 -26.32 29.68 2.54
CA SER A 528 -26.02 30.08 3.92
C SER A 528 -24.54 30.46 4.10
N ASN A 529 -24.27 31.38 5.01
CA ASN A 529 -22.92 31.88 5.33
C ASN A 529 -22.37 31.37 6.68
N GLY A 530 -23.04 30.41 7.32
CA GLY A 530 -22.63 29.88 8.62
C GLY A 530 -23.34 30.49 9.83
N GLU A 531 -24.14 31.55 9.63
CA GLU A 531 -25.00 32.10 10.68
C GLU A 531 -26.08 31.12 11.11
N ASP A 532 -26.45 31.19 12.39
CA ASP A 532 -27.48 30.34 12.96
C ASP A 532 -28.88 30.91 12.71
N ASP A 533 -29.67 30.19 11.93
CA ASP A 533 -31.07 30.48 11.62
C ASP A 533 -32.04 29.53 12.32
N GLN A 534 -31.53 28.64 13.19
CA GLN A 534 -32.33 27.63 13.91
C GLN A 534 -32.22 27.79 15.43
N GLY A 535 -31.00 28.00 15.96
CA GLY A 535 -30.70 28.25 17.37
C GLY A 535 -29.96 27.12 18.10
N HIS A 536 -29.96 25.89 17.60
CA HIS A 536 -29.34 24.74 18.24
C HIS A 536 -27.81 24.89 18.33
N GLY A 537 -27.16 25.28 17.23
CA GLY A 537 -25.71 25.50 17.21
C GLY A 537 -25.27 26.64 18.11
N THR A 538 -26.03 27.74 18.20
CA THR A 538 -25.79 28.83 19.17
C THR A 538 -25.90 28.34 20.62
N HIS A 539 -26.89 27.50 20.93
CA HIS A 539 -27.03 26.91 22.26
C HIS A 539 -25.87 25.96 22.61
N CYS A 540 -25.44 25.11 21.68
CA CYS A 540 -24.27 24.24 21.83
C CYS A 540 -22.99 25.05 22.04
N ALA A 541 -22.77 26.08 21.22
CA ALA A 541 -21.63 26.99 21.33
C ALA A 541 -21.62 27.72 22.69
N GLY A 542 -22.79 28.19 23.15
CA GLY A 542 -22.96 28.81 24.47
C GLY A 542 -22.59 27.86 25.61
N SER A 543 -23.02 26.60 25.53
CA SER A 543 -22.70 25.58 26.52
C SER A 543 -21.20 25.25 26.54
N ALA A 544 -20.56 25.23 25.37
CA ALA A 544 -19.16 24.87 25.22
C ALA A 544 -18.19 26.02 25.54
N ALA A 545 -18.50 27.26 25.17
CA ALA A 545 -17.57 28.40 25.26
C ALA A 545 -18.24 29.78 25.46
N GLY A 546 -19.47 29.84 25.98
CA GLY A 546 -20.09 31.09 26.40
C GLY A 546 -19.31 31.78 27.53
N SER A 547 -19.47 33.09 27.74
CA SER A 547 -18.75 33.80 28.82
C SER A 547 -19.07 33.26 30.22
N ARG A 548 -20.24 32.60 30.35
CA ARG A 548 -20.75 32.02 31.59
C ARG A 548 -20.53 30.51 31.72
N TYR A 549 -20.28 29.80 30.61
CA TYR A 549 -20.28 28.34 30.57
C TYR A 549 -19.08 27.76 29.80
N GLY A 550 -18.67 26.53 30.16
CA GLY A 550 -17.60 25.82 29.45
C GLY A 550 -16.24 26.52 29.43
N ALA A 551 -15.53 26.43 28.30
CA ALA A 551 -14.24 27.06 28.02
C ALA A 551 -14.43 28.54 27.65
N LYS A 552 -14.67 29.37 28.67
CA LYS A 552 -15.11 30.77 28.57
C LYS A 552 -14.22 31.71 27.75
N LYS A 553 -12.97 31.32 27.43
CA LYS A 553 -12.01 32.12 26.67
C LYS A 553 -11.60 31.45 25.36
N ALA A 554 -12.21 30.33 24.98
CA ALA A 554 -11.96 29.70 23.68
C ALA A 554 -12.57 30.50 22.52
N ASN A 555 -11.94 30.45 21.36
CA ASN A 555 -12.51 30.94 20.12
C ASN A 555 -13.51 29.91 19.56
N ILE A 556 -14.53 30.36 18.86
CA ILE A 556 -15.59 29.52 18.33
C ILE A 556 -15.58 29.67 16.81
N ILE A 557 -15.50 28.56 16.07
CA ILE A 557 -15.62 28.53 14.62
C ILE A 557 -16.94 27.87 14.26
N ALA A 558 -17.82 28.61 13.59
CA ALA A 558 -19.12 28.07 13.17
C ALA A 558 -18.96 27.25 11.88
N VAL A 559 -19.34 25.98 11.90
CA VAL A 559 -19.35 25.12 10.71
C VAL A 559 -20.79 24.64 10.49
N LYS A 560 -21.49 25.26 9.55
CA LYS A 560 -22.92 25.01 9.38
C LYS A 560 -23.16 23.86 8.42
N VAL A 561 -23.64 22.74 8.96
CA VAL A 561 -23.97 21.50 8.23
C VAL A 561 -25.44 21.13 8.32
N LEU A 562 -26.22 21.86 9.13
CA LEU A 562 -27.67 21.70 9.29
C LEU A 562 -28.40 22.99 8.86
N ASP A 563 -29.51 22.82 8.15
CA ASP A 563 -30.38 23.89 7.65
C ASP A 563 -31.26 24.52 8.75
N SER A 564 -32.12 25.46 8.37
CA SER A 564 -33.05 26.17 9.28
C SER A 564 -34.08 25.27 9.96
N SER A 565 -34.25 24.02 9.50
CA SER A 565 -35.08 23.01 10.15
C SER A 565 -34.31 22.15 11.15
N GLY A 566 -32.99 22.34 11.25
CA GLY A 566 -32.09 21.49 12.03
C GLY A 566 -31.74 20.18 11.34
N SER A 567 -31.90 20.09 10.02
CA SER A 567 -31.63 18.89 9.23
C SER A 567 -30.41 19.08 8.33
N GLY A 568 -29.64 18.02 8.13
CA GLY A 568 -28.55 17.99 7.15
C GLY A 568 -28.28 16.56 6.66
N SER A 569 -27.60 16.44 5.53
CA SER A 569 -27.13 15.14 5.05
C SER A 569 -25.87 14.72 5.80
N ASN A 570 -25.65 13.41 5.95
CA ASN A 570 -24.39 12.92 6.51
C ASN A 570 -23.20 13.36 5.66
N SER A 571 -23.38 13.39 4.34
CA SER A 571 -22.39 13.94 3.40
C SER A 571 -22.00 15.39 3.74
N GLY A 572 -22.97 16.26 4.06
CA GLY A 572 -22.72 17.63 4.51
C GLY A 572 -21.99 17.69 5.86
N VAL A 573 -22.35 16.82 6.81
CA VAL A 573 -21.68 16.72 8.11
C VAL A 573 -20.22 16.27 7.95
N LEU A 574 -19.96 15.25 7.13
CA LEU A 574 -18.60 14.75 6.87
C LEU A 574 -17.72 15.81 6.20
N ARG A 575 -18.28 16.58 5.25
CA ARG A 575 -17.58 17.74 4.66
C ARG A 575 -17.26 18.82 5.70
N GLY A 576 -18.17 19.05 6.64
CA GLY A 576 -17.94 19.92 7.78
C GLY A 576 -16.79 19.47 8.67
N ILE A 577 -16.71 18.16 8.94
CA ILE A 577 -15.62 17.57 9.73
C ILE A 577 -14.29 17.67 8.96
N ASP A 578 -14.25 17.30 7.69
CA ASP A 578 -13.05 17.37 6.85
C ASP A 578 -12.51 18.80 6.76
N TRP A 579 -13.38 19.78 6.48
CA TRP A 579 -12.99 21.18 6.46
C TRP A 579 -12.45 21.66 7.81
N ALA A 580 -13.10 21.29 8.93
CA ALA A 580 -12.63 21.67 10.26
C ALA A 580 -11.25 21.06 10.60
N VAL A 581 -10.95 19.86 10.08
CA VAL A 581 -9.62 19.23 10.25
C VAL A 581 -8.55 19.92 9.41
N GLN A 582 -8.90 20.44 8.23
CA GLN A 582 -7.95 21.15 7.36
C GLN A 582 -7.67 22.59 7.81
N ASP A 583 -8.63 23.24 8.47
CA ASP A 583 -8.49 24.60 9.02
C ASP A 583 -7.75 24.65 10.36
N ALA A 584 -7.85 23.58 11.17
CA ALA A 584 -7.25 23.46 12.51
C ALA A 584 -5.75 23.15 12.50
#